data_AF-A0A2V9WEC3-F1
#
_entry.id   AF-A0A2V9WEC3-F1
#
_cell.length_a   1.000
_cell.length_b   1.000
_cell.length_c   1.000
_cell.angle_alpha   90.00
_cell.angle_beta   90.00
_cell.angle_gamma   90.00
#
_symmetry.space_group_name_H-M   'P 1'
#
loop_
_entity.id
_entity.type
_entity.pdbx_description
1 polymer ?
#
loop_
_entity_poly.entity_id
_entity_poly.type
_entity_poly.pdbx_seq_one_letter_code
_entity_poly.pdbx_strand_id
1 'polypeptide(L)'
;MKELGEAINESLSDSEAIAEVVSRIKEGGYDVFLVLEATIGVSKQGEKSSDKTSLVTTLSTNPEFKISEQDLKFLKSLRIKIDEEK
;
A
#
# COMPACT_ATOMS: atom_id res chain seq x y z
N MET A 1 -4.04 3.54 -16.86
CA MET A 1 -4.37 4.19 -15.56
C MET A 1 -5.58 5.10 -15.65
N LYS A 2 -5.77 5.90 -16.72
CA LYS A 2 -7.01 6.68 -16.93
C LYS A 2 -8.28 5.84 -16.88
N GLU A 3 -8.30 4.71 -17.58
CA GLU A 3 -9.46 3.80 -17.63
C GLU A 3 -9.87 3.26 -16.25
N LEU A 4 -8.89 2.98 -15.37
CA LEU A 4 -9.18 2.53 -14.00
C LEU A 4 -9.76 3.67 -13.16
N GLY A 5 -9.24 4.90 -13.33
CA GLY A 5 -9.80 6.09 -12.68
C GLY A 5 -11.23 6.38 -13.14
N GLU A 6 -11.51 6.27 -14.43
CA GLU A 6 -12.87 6.39 -14.98
C GLU A 6 -13.79 5.29 -14.44
N ALA A 7 -13.37 4.02 -14.48
CA ALA A 7 -14.17 2.91 -13.98
C ALA A 7 -14.49 3.02 -12.47
N ILE A 8 -13.55 3.49 -11.66
CA ILE A 8 -13.78 3.74 -10.24
C ILE A 8 -14.78 4.89 -10.07
N ASN A 9 -14.63 5.98 -10.82
CA ASN A 9 -15.52 7.14 -10.71
C ASN A 9 -16.96 6.79 -11.14
N GLU A 10 -17.12 6.03 -12.21
CA GLU A 10 -18.41 5.50 -12.66
C GLU A 10 -19.02 4.57 -11.59
N SER A 11 -18.24 3.62 -11.08
CA SER A 11 -18.68 2.71 -10.00
C SER A 11 -19.12 3.45 -8.73
N LEU A 12 -18.44 4.55 -8.40
CA LEU A 12 -18.74 5.37 -7.24
C LEU A 12 -20.01 6.21 -7.44
N SER A 13 -20.17 6.76 -8.66
CA SER A 13 -21.32 7.57 -9.05
C SER A 13 -22.61 6.76 -9.13
N ASP A 14 -22.52 5.50 -9.57
CA ASP A 14 -23.66 4.58 -9.67
C ASP A 14 -23.92 3.80 -8.37
N SER A 15 -23.10 3.98 -7.33
CA SER A 15 -23.26 3.27 -6.08
C SER A 15 -24.40 3.86 -5.24
N GLU A 16 -25.53 3.14 -5.21
CA GLU A 16 -26.70 3.50 -4.41
C GLU A 16 -26.37 3.62 -2.91
N ALA A 17 -25.51 2.74 -2.38
CA ALA A 17 -25.08 2.79 -0.99
C ALA A 17 -24.33 4.09 -0.64
N ILE A 18 -23.50 4.60 -1.56
CA ILE A 18 -22.78 5.86 -1.36
C ILE A 18 -23.74 7.04 -1.49
N ALA A 19 -24.64 7.01 -2.46
CA ALA A 19 -25.66 8.05 -2.64
C ALA A 19 -26.54 8.22 -1.38
N GLU A 20 -26.95 7.12 -0.75
CA GLU A 20 -27.77 7.16 0.47
C GLU A 20 -27.02 7.77 1.66
N VAL A 21 -25.73 7.47 1.80
CA VAL A 21 -24.88 8.08 2.85
C VAL A 21 -24.70 9.58 2.57
N VAL A 22 -24.45 9.97 1.32
CA VAL A 22 -24.29 11.38 0.94
C VAL A 22 -25.59 12.17 1.18
N SER A 23 -26.76 11.58 0.88
CA SER A 23 -28.05 12.24 1.13
C SER A 23 -28.27 12.50 2.61
N ARG A 24 -28.00 11.52 3.48
CA ARG A 24 -28.11 11.69 4.93
C ARG A 24 -27.19 12.79 5.47
N ILE A 25 -25.99 12.91 4.91
CA ILE A 25 -25.05 13.97 5.29
C ILE A 25 -25.57 15.35 4.83
N LYS A 26 -26.10 15.44 3.60
CA LYS A 26 -26.71 16.67 3.08
C LYS A 26 -27.94 17.11 3.87
N GLU A 27 -28.80 16.17 4.27
CA GLU A 27 -29.96 16.41 5.13
C GLU A 27 -29.58 16.99 6.50
N GLY A 28 -28.37 16.67 6.99
CA GLY A 28 -27.78 17.29 8.16
C GLY A 28 -27.32 18.74 7.97
N GLY A 29 -27.46 19.32 6.76
CA GLY A 29 -27.05 20.68 6.42
C GLY A 29 -25.58 20.82 5.99
N TYR A 30 -24.90 19.71 5.71
CA TYR A 30 -23.49 19.71 5.28
C TYR A 30 -23.36 19.72 3.76
N ASP A 31 -22.41 20.49 3.24
CA ASP A 31 -21.99 20.42 1.84
C ASP A 31 -20.91 19.34 1.68
N VAL A 32 -21.09 18.43 0.71
CA VAL A 32 -20.30 17.21 0.59
C VAL A 32 -19.47 17.24 -0.68
N PHE A 33 -18.15 17.12 -0.52
CA PHE A 33 -17.21 16.86 -1.60
C PHE A 33 -16.43 15.58 -1.29
N LEU A 34 -16.24 14.73 -2.30
CA LEU A 34 -15.56 13.45 -2.16
C LEU A 34 -14.29 13.46 -3.01
N VAL A 35 -13.15 13.17 -2.38
CA VAL A 35 -11.85 13.03 -3.04
C VAL A 35 -11.32 11.65 -2.73
N LEU A 36 -11.00 10.87 -3.76
CA LEU A 36 -10.51 9.51 -3.63
C LEU A 36 -9.03 9.43 -4.02
N GLU A 37 -8.18 9.09 -3.05
CA GLU A 37 -6.78 8.74 -3.28
C GLU A 37 -6.62 7.22 -3.17
N ALA A 38 -6.36 6.54 -4.28
CA ALA A 38 -6.12 5.11 -4.31
C ALA A 38 -4.71 4.81 -4.86
N THR A 39 -3.92 4.05 -4.11
CA THR A 39 -2.61 3.55 -4.57
C THR A 39 -2.77 2.13 -5.08
N ILE A 40 -2.56 1.90 -6.38
CA ILE A 40 -2.68 0.58 -7.00
C ILE A 40 -1.29 0.02 -7.31
N GLY A 41 -0.95 -1.12 -6.69
CA GLY A 41 0.24 -1.90 -7.02
C GLY A 41 -0.05 -2.93 -8.12
N VAL A 42 0.76 -2.95 -9.18
CA VAL A 42 0.66 -3.94 -10.26
C VAL A 42 1.89 -4.85 -10.22
N SER A 43 1.67 -6.17 -10.15
CA SER A 43 2.74 -7.17 -10.31
C SER A 43 2.41 -8.07 -11.49
N LYS A 44 3.37 -8.25 -12.40
CA LYS A 44 3.19 -9.10 -13.59
C LYS A 44 3.50 -10.54 -13.21
N GLN A 45 2.48 -11.40 -13.20
CA GLN A 45 2.66 -12.81 -12.89
C GLN A 45 3.46 -13.48 -14.03
N GLY A 46 4.75 -13.74 -13.78
CA GLY A 46 5.68 -14.32 -14.76
C GLY A 46 7.02 -13.59 -14.88
N GLU A 47 7.13 -12.33 -14.43
CA GLU A 47 8.44 -11.75 -14.14
C GLU A 47 8.91 -12.33 -12.80
N LYS A 48 9.76 -13.36 -12.87
CA LYS A 48 10.68 -13.63 -11.78
C LYS A 48 11.66 -12.44 -11.73
N SER A 49 11.22 -11.34 -11.12
CA SER A 49 12.16 -10.44 -10.47
C SER A 49 12.80 -11.27 -9.36
N SER A 50 13.99 -11.78 -9.63
CA SER A 50 14.92 -12.00 -8.53
C SER A 50 14.98 -10.69 -7.75
N ASP A 51 14.93 -10.81 -6.44
CA ASP A 51 15.13 -9.74 -5.47
C ASP A 51 13.86 -9.09 -4.91
N LYS A 52 13.60 -9.52 -3.67
CA LYS A 52 12.85 -8.87 -2.60
C LYS A 52 11.36 -9.20 -2.53
N THR A 53 11.13 -10.50 -2.47
CA THR A 53 10.10 -11.16 -1.68
C THR A 53 9.91 -10.47 -0.31
N SER A 54 8.94 -9.56 -0.25
CA SER A 54 8.17 -9.31 0.97
C SER A 54 7.28 -10.52 1.21
N LEU A 55 7.79 -11.52 1.92
CA LEU A 55 6.97 -12.57 2.52
C LEU A 55 7.39 -12.70 3.97
N VAL A 56 6.57 -12.13 4.85
CA VAL A 56 6.47 -12.57 6.23
C VAL A 56 5.90 -13.98 6.17
N THR A 57 6.77 -14.97 6.04
CA THR A 57 6.45 -16.37 6.26
C THR A 57 7.19 -16.78 7.52
N THR A 58 6.45 -16.90 8.61
CA THR A 58 6.89 -17.56 9.84
C THR A 58 7.15 -19.04 9.53
N LEU A 59 8.35 -19.39 9.07
CA LEU A 59 8.78 -20.78 9.00
C LEU A 59 10.31 -20.88 9.11
N SER A 60 10.73 -21.21 10.33
CA SER A 60 11.88 -22.04 10.72
C SER A 60 12.89 -22.43 9.63
N THR A 61 13.60 -21.46 9.06
CA THR A 61 14.88 -21.71 8.39
C THR A 61 15.82 -20.62 8.85
N ASN A 62 16.89 -21.00 9.55
CA ASN A 62 17.92 -20.08 10.01
C ASN A 62 18.48 -19.34 8.78
N PRO A 63 18.03 -18.10 8.49
CA PRO A 63 18.50 -17.41 7.31
C PRO A 63 19.87 -16.86 7.66
N GLU A 64 20.90 -17.22 6.90
CA GLU A 64 22.18 -16.52 7.01
C GLU A 64 21.92 -15.03 6.76
N PHE A 65 21.91 -14.25 7.84
CA PHE A 65 21.68 -12.82 7.79
C PHE A 65 22.92 -12.15 7.20
N LYS A 66 22.95 -12.04 5.87
CA LYS A 66 24.03 -11.39 5.13
C LYS A 66 23.71 -9.93 4.94
N ILE A 67 24.37 -9.08 5.73
CA ILE A 67 24.32 -7.62 5.60
C ILE A 67 25.37 -7.18 4.57
N SER A 68 24.98 -6.36 3.59
CA SER A 68 25.92 -5.68 2.68
C SER A 68 26.35 -4.30 3.21
N GLU A 69 27.45 -3.75 2.69
CA GLU A 69 27.90 -2.39 3.04
C GLU A 69 26.84 -1.31 2.71
N GLN A 70 26.06 -1.53 1.66
CA GLN A 70 24.97 -0.63 1.28
C GLN A 70 23.85 -0.64 2.33
N ASP A 71 23.52 -1.82 2.86
CA ASP A 71 22.52 -1.95 3.93
C ASP A 71 22.96 -1.22 5.20
N LEU A 72 24.26 -1.28 5.56
CA LEU A 72 24.80 -0.52 6.69
C LEU A 72 24.67 0.99 6.50
N LYS A 73 24.96 1.50 5.30
CA LYS A 73 24.83 2.93 4.99
C LYS A 73 23.37 3.38 5.07
N PHE A 74 22.45 2.54 4.62
CA PHE A 74 21.01 2.76 4.67
C PHE A 74 20.46 2.74 6.11
N LEU A 75 20.83 1.75 6.91
CA LEU A 75 20.40 1.68 8.32
C LEU A 75 20.93 2.89 9.11
N LYS A 76 22.17 3.33 8.83
CA LYS A 76 22.74 4.56 9.42
C LYS A 76 21.98 5.82 9.03
N SER A 77 21.53 5.95 7.77
CA SER A 77 20.74 7.12 7.35
C SER A 77 19.37 7.18 8.04
N LEU A 78 18.80 6.02 8.37
CA LEU A 78 17.56 5.87 9.14
C LEU A 78 17.76 5.95 10.66
N ARG A 79 19.00 6.17 11.14
CA ARG A 79 19.38 6.13 12.57
C ARG A 79 19.02 4.82 13.27
N ILE A 80 18.89 3.73 12.51
CA ILE A 80 18.67 2.38 13.04
C ILE A 80 20.03 1.84 13.47
N LYS A 81 20.16 1.48 14.76
CA LYS A 81 21.33 0.81 15.31
C LYS A 81 20.97 -0.65 15.53
N ILE A 82 21.86 -1.55 15.13
CA ILE A 82 21.78 -2.96 15.50
C ILE A 82 22.56 -3.07 16.81
N ASP A 83 21.87 -3.37 17.90
CA ASP A 83 22.52 -3.75 19.16
C ASP A 83 22.85 -5.24 19.04
N GLU A 84 24.14 -5.58 18.97
CA GLU A 84 24.56 -6.98 19.05
C GLU A 84 24.51 -7.40 20.53
N GLU A 85 23.34 -7.84 20.99
CA GLU A 85 23.29 -8.66 22.21
C GLU A 85 23.83 -10.05 21.90
N LYS A 86 24.75 -10.47 22.77
CA LYS A 86 25.71 -11.57 22.64
C LYS A 86 25.11 -12.97 22.61
#